data_AF-A0A9D6TSW8-F1
#
_entry.id   AF-A0A9D6TSW8-F1
#
_cell.length_a   1.000
_cell.length_b   1.000
_cell.length_c   1.000
_cell.angle_alpha   90.00
_cell.angle_beta   90.00
_cell.angle_gamma   90.00
#
_symmetry.space_group_name_H-M   'P 1'
#
loop_
_entity.id
_entity.type
_entity.pdbx_description
1 polymer ?
#
loop_
_entity_poly.entity_id
_entity_poly.type
_entity_poly.pdbx_seq_one_letter_code
_entity_poly.pdbx_strand_id
1 'polypeptide(L)'
;MITVPAHRVKQFGVEFYQAGLSAKDIDRLVQFEVLGYSGGPRNEPQKSRVGSRARVNWESLERRISESETAYQRPLIRRKIDELVTYYRECKDAGTLPAIPGAVIITSEKRFTFTPIAGQHDLGLLQIPEEHGVLRVLDGQHRLLALHALSQAGEQLGIEVPAVLFDTLDARQIVELFVTINAKHTRLNP
;
A
#
# COMPACT_ATOMS: atom_id res chain seq x y z
N MET A 1 3.23 7.34 18.39
CA MET A 1 2.51 6.06 18.21
C MET A 1 1.17 6.39 17.60
N ILE A 2 0.86 5.85 16.42
CA ILE A 2 -0.44 6.10 15.77
C ILE A 2 -1.46 5.14 16.37
N THR A 3 -2.63 5.66 16.75
CA THR A 3 -3.74 4.85 17.26
C THR A 3 -4.89 4.91 16.29
N VAL A 4 -5.30 3.76 15.75
CA VAL A 4 -6.40 3.66 14.79
C VAL A 4 -7.47 2.69 15.29
N PRO A 5 -8.77 2.97 15.04
CA PRO A 5 -9.81 1.98 15.23
C PRO A 5 -9.53 0.77 14.34
N ALA A 6 -9.57 -0.42 14.93
CA ALA A 6 -9.29 -1.65 14.23
C ALA A 6 -10.21 -2.78 14.68
N HIS A 7 -10.48 -3.67 13.73
CA HIS A 7 -11.13 -4.93 13.95
C HIS A 7 -10.09 -6.05 13.97
N ARG A 8 -9.94 -6.73 15.11
CA ARG A 8 -9.09 -7.91 15.26
C ARG A 8 -9.83 -9.13 14.76
N VAL A 9 -9.26 -9.79 13.76
CA VAL A 9 -9.79 -11.02 13.17
C VAL A 9 -8.89 -12.17 13.54
N LYS A 10 -9.49 -13.28 13.99
CA LYS A 10 -8.79 -14.56 14.21
C LYS A 10 -9.32 -15.61 13.25
N GLN A 11 -8.42 -16.22 12.47
CA GLN A 11 -8.75 -17.31 11.55
C GLN A 11 -7.76 -18.45 11.74
N PHE A 12 -8.26 -19.62 12.16
CA PHE A 12 -7.48 -20.86 12.29
C PHE A 12 -6.14 -20.68 13.05
N GLY A 13 -6.12 -19.82 14.08
CA GLY A 13 -4.93 -19.53 14.89
C GLY A 13 -4.06 -18.38 14.40
N VAL A 14 -4.35 -17.81 13.23
CA VAL A 14 -3.72 -16.59 12.73
C VAL A 14 -4.53 -15.37 13.16
N GLU A 15 -3.86 -14.39 13.75
CA GLU A 15 -4.46 -13.12 14.14
C GLU A 15 -3.98 -12.01 13.20
N PHE A 16 -4.92 -11.20 12.74
CA PHE A 16 -4.64 -10.02 11.92
C PHE A 16 -5.65 -8.91 12.22
N TYR A 17 -5.36 -7.70 11.75
CA TYR A 17 -6.17 -6.53 12.05
C TYR A 17 -6.67 -5.88 10.77
N GLN A 18 -7.89 -5.35 10.80
CA GLN A 18 -8.46 -4.55 9.72
C GLN A 18 -8.66 -3.13 10.25
N ALA A 19 -8.07 -2.15 9.59
CA ALA A 19 -8.13 -0.74 10.01
C ALA A 19 -8.18 0.19 8.80
N GLY A 20 -8.76 1.37 8.98
CA GLY A 20 -8.63 2.48 8.03
C GLY A 20 -7.36 3.26 8.35
N LEU A 21 -6.48 3.43 7.37
CA LEU A 21 -5.29 4.28 7.49
C LEU A 21 -5.47 5.54 6.67
N SER A 22 -5.16 6.70 7.24
CA SER A 22 -5.20 7.94 6.46
C SER A 22 -4.04 7.98 5.46
N ALA A 23 -4.20 8.73 4.37
CA ALA A 23 -3.12 8.96 3.41
C ALA A 23 -1.83 9.50 4.08
N LYS A 24 -1.97 10.26 5.18
CA LYS A 24 -0.85 10.81 5.96
C LYS A 24 -0.13 9.73 6.76
N ASP A 25 -0.87 8.80 7.34
CA ASP A 25 -0.29 7.70 8.13
C ASP A 25 0.45 6.72 7.22
N ILE A 26 -0.13 6.42 6.04
CA ILE A 26 0.55 5.65 5.01
C ILE A 26 1.89 6.30 4.64
N ASP A 27 1.91 7.60 4.36
CA ASP A 27 3.13 8.30 3.96
C ASP A 27 4.23 8.29 5.05
N ARG A 28 3.85 8.24 6.33
CA ARG A 28 4.80 8.23 7.44
C ARG A 28 5.31 6.82 7.77
N LEU A 29 4.41 5.84 7.77
CA LEU A 29 4.67 4.51 8.31
C LEU A 29 5.18 3.52 7.25
N VAL A 30 4.74 3.67 6.00
CA VAL A 30 4.97 2.68 4.95
C VAL A 30 6.31 2.90 4.28
N GLN A 31 7.12 1.85 4.24
CA GLN A 31 8.27 1.75 3.35
C GLN A 31 7.88 0.97 2.11
N PHE A 32 8.07 1.62 0.97
CA PHE A 32 7.91 0.98 -0.34
C PHE A 32 9.24 0.31 -0.67
N GLU A 33 9.27 -1.01 -0.59
CA GLU A 33 10.37 -1.78 -1.18
C GLU A 33 9.96 -2.18 -2.58
N VAL A 34 10.89 -2.15 -3.52
CA VAL A 34 10.64 -2.71 -4.85
C VAL A 34 11.85 -3.57 -5.17
N LEU A 35 11.60 -4.71 -5.81
CA LEU A 35 12.67 -5.58 -6.28
C LEU A 35 13.56 -4.76 -7.22
N GLY A 36 14.78 -4.47 -6.76
CA GLY A 36 15.78 -3.74 -7.53
C GLY A 36 16.09 -4.53 -8.79
N TYR A 37 15.74 -3.99 -9.94
CA TYR A 37 15.97 -4.64 -11.23
C TYR A 37 17.40 -4.35 -11.69
N SER A 38 18.39 -4.94 -11.02
CA SER A 38 19.77 -4.99 -11.50
C SER A 38 19.95 -6.15 -12.50
N GLY A 39 19.17 -6.18 -13.60
CA GLY A 39 19.40 -7.27 -14.57
C GLY A 39 18.42 -7.54 -15.72
N GLY A 40 17.73 -6.57 -16.30
CA GLY A 40 17.07 -6.81 -17.58
C GLY A 40 17.02 -5.58 -18.48
N PRO A 41 16.77 -5.78 -19.78
CA PRO A 41 17.34 -4.96 -20.83
C PRO A 41 16.96 -3.50 -20.64
N ARG A 42 17.97 -2.63 -20.68
CA ARG A 42 17.83 -1.20 -20.91
C ARG A 42 16.90 -1.00 -22.09
N ASN A 43 15.61 -0.77 -21.83
CA ASN A 43 14.76 -0.17 -22.85
C ASN A 43 15.22 1.28 -22.96
N GLU A 44 15.90 1.54 -24.08
CA GLU A 44 16.31 2.85 -24.52
C GLU A 44 15.16 3.87 -24.41
N PRO A 45 15.45 5.15 -24.16
CA PRO A 45 14.43 6.17 -23.98
C PRO A 45 13.72 6.43 -25.30
N GLN A 46 12.56 5.80 -25.51
CA GLN A 46 11.65 6.19 -26.58
C GLN A 46 11.06 7.58 -26.27
N LYS A 47 11.62 8.61 -26.92
CA LYS A 47 11.02 9.94 -27.05
C LYS A 47 9.57 9.80 -27.53
N SER A 48 8.60 9.97 -26.63
CA SER A 48 7.20 10.17 -26.99
C SER A 48 6.62 11.37 -26.26
N ARG A 49 6.62 12.47 -27.02
CA ARG A 49 5.72 13.64 -27.07
C ARG A 49 5.06 14.11 -25.76
N VAL A 50 5.38 15.37 -25.46
CA VAL A 50 4.72 16.29 -24.55
C VAL A 50 3.20 16.24 -24.72
N GLY A 51 2.50 15.96 -23.63
CA GLY A 51 1.06 16.10 -23.50
C GLY A 51 0.70 16.08 -22.03
N SER A 52 0.68 17.27 -21.40
CA SER A 52 0.00 17.60 -20.15
C SER A 52 -0.20 16.45 -19.14
N ARG A 53 0.90 15.83 -18.67
CA ARG A 53 0.83 14.81 -17.61
C ARG A 53 0.87 15.50 -16.26
N ALA A 54 -0.06 15.12 -15.38
CA ALA A 54 0.00 15.41 -13.96
C ALA A 54 1.45 15.22 -13.48
N ARG A 55 2.06 16.27 -12.93
CA ARG A 55 3.47 16.25 -12.52
C ARG A 55 3.64 15.38 -11.27
N VAL A 56 3.56 14.05 -11.44
CA VAL A 56 4.02 13.10 -10.43
C VAL A 56 5.52 13.34 -10.27
N ASN A 57 5.95 13.75 -9.07
CA ASN A 57 7.35 14.00 -8.78
C ASN A 57 8.10 12.67 -8.64
N TRP A 58 8.51 12.14 -9.78
CA TRP A 58 9.07 10.80 -9.91
C TRP A 58 10.38 10.63 -9.12
N GLU A 59 11.20 11.68 -9.03
CA GLU A 59 12.46 11.67 -8.28
C GLU A 59 12.25 11.49 -6.77
N SER A 60 11.18 12.07 -6.22
CA SER A 60 10.82 11.89 -4.81
C SER A 60 10.19 10.52 -4.54
N LEU A 61 9.44 10.00 -5.52
CA LEU A 61 8.85 8.66 -5.46
C LEU A 61 9.94 7.58 -5.45
N GLU A 62 10.93 7.70 -6.35
CA GLU A 62 12.07 6.78 -6.44
C GLU A 62 12.96 6.82 -5.19
N ARG A 63 13.13 7.99 -4.56
CA ARG A 63 13.92 8.11 -3.32
C ARG A 63 13.31 7.36 -2.12
N ARG A 64 11.99 7.14 -2.11
CA ARG A 64 11.29 6.35 -1.08
C ARG A 64 11.20 4.86 -1.42
N ILE A 65 11.47 4.51 -2.68
CA ILE A 65 11.54 3.13 -3.14
C ILE A 65 12.94 2.62 -2.81
N SER A 66 13.05 1.78 -1.77
CA SER A 66 14.32 1.13 -1.45
C SER A 66 14.46 -0.11 -2.34
N GLU A 67 15.51 -0.12 -3.18
CA GLU A 67 15.93 -1.31 -3.91
C GLU A 67 16.45 -2.33 -2.89
N SER A 68 15.71 -3.41 -2.70
CA SER A 68 16.09 -4.49 -1.79
C SER A 68 16.22 -5.78 -2.60
N GLU A 69 17.40 -6.39 -2.58
CA GLU A 69 17.71 -7.66 -3.24
C GLU A 69 16.86 -8.83 -2.68
N THR A 70 16.22 -8.63 -1.52
CA THR A 70 15.36 -9.61 -0.85
C THR A 70 13.86 -9.29 -0.95
N ALA A 71 13.47 -8.20 -1.61
CA ALA A 71 12.07 -7.77 -1.65
C ALA A 71 11.28 -8.52 -2.72
N TYR A 72 10.43 -9.46 -2.29
CA TYR A 72 9.50 -10.21 -3.14
C TYR A 72 8.33 -9.32 -3.62
N GLN A 73 8.57 -8.39 -4.55
CA GLN A 73 7.52 -7.48 -5.06
C GLN A 73 7.42 -7.44 -6.59
N ARG A 74 6.21 -7.14 -7.09
CA ARG A 74 5.95 -7.00 -8.54
C ARG A 74 6.64 -5.73 -9.09
N PRO A 75 7.11 -5.74 -10.35
CA PRO A 75 7.69 -4.56 -10.96
C PRO A 75 6.67 -3.41 -11.00
N LEU A 76 7.12 -2.21 -10.65
CA LEU A 76 6.30 -1.01 -10.70
C LEU A 76 6.01 -0.61 -12.15
N ILE A 77 4.74 -0.54 -12.51
CA ILE A 77 4.31 -0.07 -13.84
C ILE A 77 3.94 1.41 -13.70
N ARG A 78 4.84 2.29 -14.16
CA ARG A 78 4.67 3.76 -14.06
C ARG A 78 3.31 4.21 -14.63
N ARG A 79 2.96 3.68 -15.81
CA ARG A 79 1.68 3.94 -16.49
C ARG A 79 0.46 3.64 -15.61
N LYS A 80 0.49 2.55 -14.83
CA LYS A 80 -0.61 2.15 -13.95
C LYS A 80 -0.77 3.14 -12.78
N ILE A 81 0.34 3.70 -12.29
CA ILE A 81 0.31 4.73 -11.24
C ILE A 81 -0.29 6.03 -11.80
N ASP A 82 0.12 6.47 -12.99
CA ASP A 82 -0.45 7.66 -13.64
C ASP A 82 -1.95 7.52 -13.91
N GLU A 83 -2.38 6.33 -14.37
CA GLU A 83 -3.80 5.99 -14.56
C GLU A 83 -4.57 6.05 -13.23
N LEU A 84 -4.01 5.49 -12.15
CA LEU A 84 -4.63 5.56 -10.81
C LEU A 84 -4.69 6.99 -10.25
N VAL A 85 -3.65 7.80 -10.46
CA VAL A 85 -3.62 9.22 -10.07
C VAL A 85 -4.74 9.99 -10.78
N THR A 86 -4.93 9.72 -12.07
CA THR A 86 -6.00 10.32 -12.86
C THR A 86 -7.36 9.87 -12.35
N TYR A 87 -7.53 8.57 -12.14
CA TYR A 87 -8.76 7.99 -11.58
C TYR A 87 -9.13 8.57 -10.22
N TYR A 88 -8.16 8.80 -9.32
CA TYR A 88 -8.43 9.41 -8.01
C TYR A 88 -8.90 10.86 -8.12
N ARG A 89 -8.38 11.63 -9.09
CA ARG A 89 -8.88 12.99 -9.38
C ARG A 89 -10.30 12.96 -9.94
N GLU A 90 -10.58 12.06 -10.88
CA GLU A 90 -11.93 11.89 -11.43
C GLU A 90 -12.93 11.45 -10.35
N CYS A 91 -12.54 10.54 -9.46
CA CYS A 91 -13.38 10.14 -8.33
C CYS A 91 -13.65 11.29 -7.36
N LYS A 92 -12.68 12.18 -7.14
CA LYS A 92 -12.85 13.38 -6.33
C LYS A 92 -13.92 14.31 -6.92
N ASP A 93 -13.90 14.49 -8.24
CA ASP A 93 -14.81 15.40 -8.93
C ASP A 93 -16.22 14.78 -9.13
N ALA A 94 -16.30 13.47 -9.38
CA ALA A 94 -17.55 12.78 -9.64
C ALA A 94 -18.27 12.28 -8.37
N GLY A 95 -17.53 12.01 -7.28
CA GLY A 95 -18.08 11.56 -5.99
C GLY A 95 -18.87 10.24 -6.03
N THR A 96 -18.79 9.49 -7.13
CA THR A 96 -19.72 8.37 -7.40
C THR A 96 -19.20 7.01 -6.94
N LEU A 97 -17.88 6.87 -6.76
CA LEU A 97 -17.22 5.61 -6.41
C LEU A 97 -16.18 5.80 -5.30
N PRO A 98 -15.96 4.79 -4.44
CA PRO A 98 -14.87 4.85 -3.47
C PRO A 98 -13.52 4.89 -4.20
N ALA A 99 -12.67 5.83 -3.81
CA ALA A 99 -11.36 6.01 -4.44
C ALA A 99 -10.49 4.75 -4.33
N ILE A 100 -10.57 4.02 -3.20
CA ILE A 100 -9.83 2.76 -3.01
C ILE A 100 -10.84 1.64 -2.73
N PRO A 101 -11.25 0.88 -3.76
CA PRO A 101 -12.32 -0.10 -3.62
C PRO A 101 -11.90 -1.40 -2.93
N GLY A 102 -10.60 -1.70 -2.82
CA GLY A 102 -10.09 -2.92 -2.20
C GLY A 102 -9.20 -2.62 -1.01
N ALA A 103 -9.16 -3.51 -0.02
CA ALA A 103 -8.19 -3.41 1.05
C ALA A 103 -6.74 -3.54 0.53
N VAL A 104 -5.80 -2.85 1.16
CA VAL A 104 -4.36 -3.06 0.97
C VAL A 104 -3.86 -4.04 2.02
N ILE A 105 -2.82 -4.81 1.71
CA ILE A 105 -2.27 -5.80 2.64
C ILE A 105 -0.89 -5.33 3.05
N ILE A 106 -0.71 -5.20 4.36
CA ILE A 106 0.48 -4.64 4.98
C ILE A 106 0.96 -5.60 6.07
N THR A 107 2.25 -5.86 6.07
CA THR A 107 2.94 -6.55 7.16
C THR A 107 3.76 -5.58 7.98
N SER A 108 4.02 -5.93 9.23
CA SER A 108 4.87 -5.17 10.13
C SER A 108 5.96 -6.05 10.70
N GLU A 109 7.17 -5.51 10.80
CA GLU A 109 8.26 -6.17 11.51
C GLU A 109 8.10 -6.09 13.03
N LYS A 110 7.35 -5.09 13.50
CA LYS A 110 7.09 -4.88 14.93
C LYS A 110 5.67 -5.31 15.28
N ARG A 111 5.52 -5.82 16.50
CA ARG A 111 4.21 -6.17 17.07
C ARG A 111 3.37 -4.93 17.30
N PHE A 112 2.08 -5.03 16.98
CA PHE A 112 1.11 -3.99 17.30
C PHE A 112 0.59 -4.17 18.72
N THR A 113 0.15 -3.07 19.34
CA THR A 113 -0.55 -3.13 20.63
C THR A 113 -2.03 -2.93 20.38
N PHE A 114 -2.83 -3.96 20.63
CA PHE A 114 -4.28 -3.89 20.48
C PHE A 114 -4.97 -3.77 21.83
N THR A 115 -5.77 -2.71 22.00
CA THR A 115 -6.58 -2.46 23.19
C THR A 115 -8.07 -2.62 22.83
N PRO A 116 -8.75 -3.69 23.24
CA PRO A 116 -10.17 -3.88 22.95
C PRO A 116 -11.02 -2.81 23.65
N ILE A 117 -12.12 -2.42 23.01
CA ILE A 117 -13.12 -1.53 23.62
C ILE A 117 -14.00 -2.37 24.56
N ALA A 118 -14.41 -1.78 25.69
CA ALA A 118 -15.23 -2.46 26.68
C ALA A 118 -16.52 -3.04 26.04
N GLY A 119 -16.72 -4.34 26.18
CA GLY A 119 -17.90 -5.06 25.66
C GLY A 119 -17.73 -5.72 24.29
N GLN A 120 -16.63 -5.47 23.56
CA GLN A 120 -16.34 -6.15 22.28
C GLN A 120 -14.87 -6.59 22.23
N HIS A 121 -14.64 -7.90 22.16
CA HIS A 121 -13.28 -8.45 22.14
C HIS A 121 -12.58 -8.30 20.78
N ASP A 122 -13.34 -8.08 19.71
CA ASP A 122 -12.83 -8.03 18.35
C ASP A 122 -12.73 -6.60 17.80
N LEU A 123 -13.32 -5.61 18.47
CA LEU A 123 -13.22 -4.20 18.09
C LEU A 123 -12.42 -3.43 19.15
N GLY A 124 -11.45 -2.63 18.69
CA GLY A 124 -10.52 -1.97 19.59
C GLY A 124 -9.70 -0.88 18.92
N LEU A 125 -8.76 -0.35 19.70
CA LEU A 125 -7.75 0.59 19.25
C LEU A 125 -6.46 -0.18 18.99
N LEU A 126 -5.98 -0.13 17.75
CA LEU A 126 -4.68 -0.67 17.35
C LEU A 126 -3.65 0.45 17.40
N GLN A 127 -2.61 0.26 18.20
CA GLN A 127 -1.48 1.15 18.29
C GLN A 127 -0.36 0.61 17.40
N ILE A 128 0.00 1.41 16.41
CA ILE A 128 1.04 1.13 15.45
C ILE A 128 2.27 1.98 15.83
N PRO A 129 3.47 1.38 15.93
CA PRO A 129 4.70 2.12 16.14
C PRO A 129 4.89 3.18 15.05
N GLU A 130 5.29 4.41 15.42
CA GLU A 130 5.46 5.53 14.50
C GLU A 130 6.80 5.53 13.75
N GLU A 131 7.45 4.37 13.68
CA GLU A 131 8.78 4.25 13.11
C GLU A 131 8.71 4.15 11.59
N HIS A 132 9.48 5.00 10.92
CA HIS A 132 9.53 5.02 9.46
C HIS A 132 9.98 3.65 8.94
N GLY A 133 9.15 3.03 8.10
CA GLY A 133 9.43 1.73 7.49
C GLY A 133 9.10 0.52 8.34
N VAL A 134 8.39 0.70 9.45
CA VAL A 134 7.86 -0.43 10.22
C VAL A 134 6.83 -1.25 9.43
N LEU A 135 6.09 -0.60 8.52
CA LEU A 135 5.08 -1.21 7.68
C LEU A 135 5.64 -1.50 6.28
N ARG A 136 5.55 -2.77 5.86
CA ARG A 136 5.88 -3.25 4.51
C ARG A 136 4.60 -3.60 3.76
N VAL A 137 4.50 -3.16 2.51
CA VAL A 137 3.32 -3.44 1.66
C VAL A 137 3.51 -4.76 0.94
N LEU A 138 2.55 -5.68 1.08
CA LEU A 138 2.50 -6.92 0.30
C LEU A 138 1.61 -6.82 -0.93
N ASP A 139 0.48 -6.13 -0.81
CA ASP A 139 -0.43 -5.88 -1.94
C ASP A 139 -1.01 -4.46 -1.87
N GLY A 140 -1.26 -3.88 -3.04
CA GLY A 140 -1.75 -2.52 -3.19
C GLY A 140 -0.67 -1.46 -3.34
N GLN A 141 0.58 -1.85 -3.62
CA GLN A 141 1.72 -0.92 -3.81
C GLN A 141 1.42 0.21 -4.80
N HIS A 142 0.83 -0.06 -5.99
CA HIS A 142 0.52 0.99 -6.97
C HIS A 142 -0.54 1.98 -6.47
N ARG A 143 -1.50 1.51 -5.68
CA ARG A 143 -2.59 2.32 -5.12
C ARG A 143 -2.05 3.29 -4.08
N LEU A 144 -1.23 2.79 -3.17
CA LEU A 144 -0.56 3.60 -2.15
C LEU A 144 0.43 4.61 -2.76
N LEU A 145 1.18 4.21 -3.79
CA LEU A 145 2.09 5.11 -4.51
C LEU A 145 1.34 6.22 -5.27
N ALA A 146 0.22 5.90 -5.92
CA ALA A 146 -0.63 6.89 -6.57
C ALA A 146 -1.21 7.90 -5.56
N LEU A 147 -1.65 7.41 -4.39
CA LEU A 147 -2.11 8.26 -3.30
C LEU A 147 -1.00 9.18 -2.77
N HIS A 148 0.21 8.65 -2.61
CA HIS A 148 1.38 9.43 -2.21
C HIS A 148 1.73 10.52 -3.24
N ALA A 149 1.71 10.19 -4.53
CA ALA A 149 1.95 11.15 -5.61
C ALA A 149 0.98 12.34 -5.58
N LEU A 150 -0.30 12.09 -5.26
CA LEU A 150 -1.30 13.15 -5.08
C LEU A 150 -1.07 13.99 -3.83
N SER A 151 -0.72 13.35 -2.72
CA SER A 151 -0.39 14.04 -1.47
C SER A 151 0.80 15.00 -1.66
N GLN A 152 1.84 14.57 -2.40
CA GLN A 152 2.98 15.40 -2.77
C GLN A 152 2.63 16.56 -3.71
N ALA A 153 1.63 16.37 -4.58
CA ALA A 153 1.10 17.44 -5.42
C ALA A 153 0.26 18.48 -4.63
N GLY A 154 0.15 18.34 -3.30
CA GLY A 154 -0.67 19.20 -2.44
C GLY A 154 -2.15 18.85 -2.47
N GLU A 155 -2.53 17.78 -3.17
CA GLU A 155 -3.90 17.28 -3.22
C GLU A 155 -4.13 16.35 -2.02
N GLN A 156 -4.36 16.95 -0.84
CA GLN A 156 -4.79 16.18 0.35
C GLN A 156 -6.22 15.70 0.15
N LEU A 157 -6.32 14.50 -0.42
CA LEU A 157 -7.55 13.74 -0.45
C LEU A 157 -7.75 13.17 0.96
N GLY A 158 -8.89 13.47 1.59
CA GLY A 158 -9.33 12.85 2.85
C GLY A 158 -9.73 11.38 2.65
N ILE A 159 -8.89 10.61 1.95
CA ILE A 159 -9.11 9.21 1.64
C ILE A 159 -8.63 8.38 2.83
N GLU A 160 -9.52 7.56 3.33
CA GLU A 160 -9.18 6.45 4.21
C GLU A 160 -8.88 5.22 3.34
N VAL A 161 -7.70 4.65 3.55
CA VAL A 161 -7.29 3.43 2.89
C VAL A 161 -7.70 2.25 3.77
N PRO A 162 -8.61 1.37 3.30
CA PRO A 162 -8.87 0.12 4.02
C PRO A 162 -7.61 -0.75 3.98
N ALA A 163 -7.11 -1.16 5.14
CA ALA A 163 -5.88 -1.94 5.27
C ALA A 163 -6.11 -3.20 6.12
N VAL A 164 -5.50 -4.30 5.67
CA VAL A 164 -5.32 -5.53 6.45
C VAL A 164 -3.88 -5.56 6.92
N LEU A 165 -3.70 -5.61 8.23
CA LEU A 165 -2.43 -5.48 8.93
C LEU A 165 -2.06 -6.80 9.60
N PHE A 166 -0.83 -7.25 9.35
CA PHE A 166 -0.25 -8.46 9.93
C PHE A 166 1.05 -8.13 10.69
N ASP A 167 1.17 -8.51 11.95
CA ASP A 167 2.36 -8.27 12.77
C ASP A 167 3.01 -9.55 13.32
N THR A 168 2.41 -10.70 13.02
CA THR A 168 2.83 -12.00 13.57
C THR A 168 3.45 -12.92 12.54
N LEU A 169 3.38 -12.56 11.25
CA LEU A 169 3.80 -13.43 10.15
C LEU A 169 5.32 -13.54 10.07
N ASP A 170 5.81 -14.75 9.87
CA ASP A 170 7.22 -14.99 9.55
C ASP A 170 7.50 -14.79 8.05
N ALA A 171 8.79 -14.71 7.69
CA ALA A 171 9.21 -14.45 6.32
C ALA A 171 8.63 -15.46 5.30
N ARG A 172 8.46 -16.73 5.68
CA ARG A 172 7.91 -17.76 4.79
C ARG A 172 6.40 -17.54 4.58
N GLN A 173 5.65 -17.28 5.65
CA GLN A 173 4.22 -16.97 5.55
C GLN A 173 3.96 -15.72 4.71
N ILE A 174 4.81 -14.70 4.84
CA ILE A 174 4.75 -13.49 4.02
C ILE A 174 4.89 -13.84 2.53
N VAL A 175 5.87 -14.68 2.17
CA VAL A 175 6.08 -15.13 0.79
C VAL A 175 4.91 -15.98 0.29
N GLU A 176 4.40 -16.90 1.10
CA GLU A 176 3.25 -17.74 0.72
C GLU A 176 1.98 -16.90 0.51
N LEU A 177 1.74 -15.88 1.35
CA LEU A 177 0.64 -14.95 1.19
C LEU A 177 0.81 -14.12 -0.08
N PHE A 178 2.02 -13.58 -0.32
CA PHE A 178 2.35 -12.85 -1.54
C PHE A 178 2.10 -13.71 -2.79
N VAL A 179 2.61 -14.94 -2.81
CA VAL A 179 2.41 -15.86 -3.93
C VAL A 179 0.92 -16.20 -4.07
N THR A 180 0.20 -16.45 -2.99
CA THR A 180 -1.23 -16.80 -3.04
C THR A 180 -2.07 -15.67 -3.63
N ILE A 181 -1.84 -14.43 -3.19
CA ILE A 181 -2.51 -13.24 -3.72
C ILE A 181 -2.16 -13.08 -5.21
N ASN A 182 -0.89 -13.21 -5.57
CA ASN A 182 -0.43 -12.92 -6.92
C ASN A 182 -0.70 -14.04 -7.93
N ALA A 183 -0.68 -15.30 -7.51
CA ALA A 183 -0.90 -16.48 -8.34
C ALA A 183 -2.39 -16.72 -8.62
N LYS A 184 -3.28 -16.38 -7.68
CA LYS A 184 -4.73 -16.46 -7.90
C LYS A 184 -5.28 -15.34 -8.79
N HIS A 185 -4.53 -14.25 -9.00
CA HIS A 185 -4.94 -13.14 -9.86
C HIS A 185 -4.68 -13.33 -11.36
N THR A 186 -4.30 -14.55 -11.80
CA THR A 186 -4.20 -14.90 -13.23
C THR A 186 -5.32 -15.85 -13.64
N ARG A 187 -6.53 -15.30 -13.75
CA ARG A 187 -7.51 -15.54 -14.83
C ARG A 187 -8.84 -14.87 -14.47
N LEU A 188 -8.94 -13.59 -14.83
CA LEU A 188 -10.21 -13.04 -15.26
C LEU A 188 -10.08 -12.81 -16.76
N ASN A 189 -10.73 -13.67 -17.53
CA ASN A 189 -11.30 -13.38 -18.84
C ASN A 189 -12.01 -14.63 -19.38
N PRO A 190 -13.09 -14.48 -20.16
CA PRO A 190 -14.05 -13.38 -20.28
C PRO A 190 -15.41 -13.70 -19.62
#